data_AF-A0A7C1SRI8-F1
#
_entry.id   AF-A0A7C1SRI8-F1
#
_cell.length_a   1.000
_cell.length_b   1.000
_cell.length_c   1.000
_cell.angle_alpha   90.00
_cell.angle_beta   90.00
_cell.angle_gamma   90.00
#
_symmetry.space_group_name_H-M   'P 1'
#
loop_
_entity.id
_entity.type
_entity.pdbx_description
1 polymer ?
#
loop_
_entity_poly.entity_id
_entity_poly.type
_entity_poly.pdbx_seq_one_letter_code
_entity_poly.pdbx_strand_id
1 'polypeptide(L)' 'MAGLRTDEHHSAQDGKLTFRTGMELPKERQEKMDVRVSIIPTTHGEKVVMRLLSARVRQYSLKDMG' A
#
# COMPACT_ATOMS: atom_id res chain seq x y z
N MET A 1 3.20 -8.28 -6.09
CA MET A 1 4.12 -8.58 -4.96
C MET A 1 5.10 -7.41 -4.85
N ALA A 2 5.46 -6.98 -3.64
CA ALA A 2 6.15 -5.71 -3.40
C ALA A 2 7.65 -5.67 -3.77
N GLY A 3 8.23 -6.80 -4.22
CA GLY A 3 9.63 -6.88 -4.68
C GLY A 3 10.68 -6.83 -3.56
N LEU A 4 10.28 -7.07 -2.32
CA LEU A 4 11.19 -7.06 -1.17
C LEU A 4 12.05 -8.33 -1.10
N ARG A 5 13.32 -8.18 -0.73
CA ARG A 5 14.26 -9.27 -0.54
C ARG A 5 13.97 -9.95 0.79
N THR A 6 13.48 -11.19 0.76
CA THR A 6 13.13 -11.94 1.97
C THR A 6 14.35 -12.46 2.75
N ASP A 7 15.55 -12.34 2.21
CA ASP A 7 16.82 -12.72 2.83
C ASP A 7 17.53 -11.54 3.54
N GLU A 8 17.01 -10.32 3.40
CA GLU A 8 17.62 -9.10 3.91
C GLU A 8 16.87 -8.58 5.16
N HIS A 9 17.39 -8.85 6.35
CA HIS A 9 16.73 -8.54 7.63
C HIS A 9 17.44 -7.44 8.45
N HIS A 10 18.56 -6.94 7.97
CA HIS A 10 19.43 -6.00 8.70
C HIS A 10 19.34 -4.56 8.21
N SER A 11 18.56 -4.32 7.16
CA SER A 11 18.34 -3.00 6.57
C SER A 11 16.85 -2.69 6.44
N ALA A 12 16.51 -1.41 6.47
CA ALA A 12 15.14 -0.98 6.22
C ALA A 12 14.80 -1.23 4.73
N GLN A 13 13.65 -1.84 4.48
CA GLN A 13 13.19 -2.15 3.12
C GLN A 13 11.85 -1.48 2.83
N ASP A 14 11.77 -0.73 1.73
CA ASP A 14 10.55 -0.11 1.24
C ASP A 14 10.10 -0.74 -0.08
N GLY A 15 8.82 -1.09 -0.17
CA GLY A 15 8.22 -1.73 -1.33
C GLY A 15 6.86 -1.14 -1.70
N LYS A 16 6.50 -1.26 -2.98
CA LYS A 16 5.17 -0.88 -3.47
C LYS A 16 4.40 -2.13 -3.87
N LEU A 17 3.23 -2.32 -3.28
CA LEU A 17 2.28 -3.37 -3.63
C LEU A 17 1.03 -2.72 -4.24
N THR A 18 0.74 -3.01 -5.50
CA THR A 18 -0.50 -2.58 -6.14
C THR A 18 -1.44 -3.78 -6.27
N PHE A 19 -2.68 -3.64 -5.83
CA PHE A 19 -3.72 -4.64 -6.03
C PHE A 19 -5.05 -4.02 -6.42
N ARG A 20 -5.92 -4.83 -7.00
CA ARG A 20 -7.28 -4.43 -7.40
C ARG A 20 -8.27 -4.94 -6.37
N THR A 21 -9.08 -4.06 -5.81
CA THR A 21 -10.19 -4.43 -4.92
C THR A 21 -11.48 -4.59 -5.71
N GLY A 22 -12.41 -5.42 -5.21
CA GLY A 22 -13.63 -5.79 -5.91
C GLY A 22 -13.41 -6.83 -7.01
N MET A 23 -12.67 -7.91 -6.72
CA MET A 23 -12.36 -8.98 -7.69
C MET A 23 -13.61 -9.69 -8.25
N GLU A 24 -14.76 -9.54 -7.57
CA GLU A 24 -16.08 -10.02 -8.00
C GLU A 24 -16.74 -9.12 -9.06
N LEU A 25 -16.23 -7.90 -9.26
CA LEU A 25 -16.74 -6.95 -10.25
C LEU A 25 -15.99 -7.07 -11.59
N PRO A 26 -16.64 -6.68 -12.71
CA PRO A 26 -15.99 -6.53 -14.01
C PRO A 26 -14.71 -5.69 -13.92
N LYS A 27 -13.70 -6.00 -14.73
CA LYS A 27 -12.38 -5.36 -14.68
C LYS A 27 -12.43 -3.83 -14.76
N GLU A 28 -13.45 -3.27 -15.40
CA GLU A 28 -13.65 -1.82 -15.54
C GLU A 28 -14.10 -1.15 -14.23
N ARG A 29 -14.72 -1.91 -13.31
CA ARG A 29 -15.20 -1.45 -12.01
C ARG A 29 -14.28 -1.81 -10.85
N GLN A 30 -13.20 -2.54 -11.11
CA GLN A 30 -12.20 -2.85 -10.11
C GLN A 30 -11.37 -1.62 -9.76
N GLU A 31 -11.29 -1.32 -8.47
CA GLU A 31 -10.53 -0.16 -8.01
C GLU A 31 -9.08 -0.55 -7.78
N LYS A 32 -8.16 0.28 -8.28
CA LYS A 32 -6.72 0.12 -7.98
C LYS A 32 -6.42 0.70 -6.60
N MET A 33 -5.82 -0.11 -5.75
CA MET A 33 -5.27 0.31 -4.46
C MET A 33 -3.74 0.15 -4.49
N ASP A 34 -3.05 1.21 -4.11
CA ASP A 34 -1.60 1.22 -3.94
C ASP A 34 -1.28 1.10 -2.46
N VAL A 35 -0.34 0.23 -2.10
CA VAL A 35 0.12 0.06 -0.72
C VAL A 35 1.62 0.21 -0.69
N ARG A 36 2.10 1.09 0.18
CA ARG A 36 3.53 1.18 0.50
C ARG A 36 3.78 0.34 1.74
N VAL A 37 4.75 -0.55 1.64
CA VAL A 37 5.18 -1.44 2.71
C VAL A 37 6.59 -1.01 3.10
N SER A 38 6.81 -0.74 4.38
CA SER A 38 8.12 -0.42 4.94
C SER A 38 8.41 -1.42 6.05
N ILE A 39 9.54 -2.12 5.95
CA ILE A 39 10.02 -3.08 6.94
C ILE A 39 11.22 -2.46 7.62
N ILE A 40 11.17 -2.32 8.94
CA ILE A 40 12.23 -1.72 9.74
C ILE A 40 12.73 -2.75 10.75
N PRO A 41 14.04 -3.04 10.81
CA PRO A 41 14.58 -3.93 11.83
C PRO A 41 14.48 -3.30 13.21
N THR A 42 14.08 -4.08 14.21
CA THR A 42 13.94 -3.68 15.62
C THR A 42 14.62 -4.71 16.52
N THR A 43 14.83 -4.37 17.79
CA THR A 43 15.54 -5.24 18.75
C THR A 43 14.87 -6.60 18.99
N HIS A 44 13.58 -6.75 18.66
CA HIS A 44 12.80 -7.98 18.86
C HIS A 44 12.29 -8.58 17.54
N GLY A 45 12.92 -8.27 16.40
CA GLY A 45 12.50 -8.72 15.07
C GLY A 45 12.19 -7.55 14.13
N GLU A 46 11.27 -7.71 13.19
CA GLU A 46 10.95 -6.67 12.20
C GLU A 46 9.61 -5.99 12.47
N LYS A 47 9.56 -4.66 12.37
CA LYS A 47 8.32 -3.90 12.36
C LYS A 47 7.91 -3.62 10.92
N VAL A 48 6.72 -4.08 10.54
CA VAL A 48 6.12 -3.82 9.23
C VAL A 48 5.11 -2.67 9.33
N VAL A 49 5.30 -1.64 8.54
CA VAL A 49 4.37 -0.51 8.39
C VAL A 49 3.76 -0.55 7.00
N MET A 50 2.43 -0.58 6.93
CA MET A 50 1.69 -0.55 5.67
C MET A 50 0.87 0.74 5.58
N ARG A 51 1.11 1.52 4.53
CA ARG A 51 0.31 2.70 4.20
C ARG A 51 -0.55 2.42 2.97
N LEU A 52 -1.87 2.41 3.18
CA LEU A 52 -2.85 2.27 2.11
C LEU A 52 -3.05 3.63 1.42
N LEU A 53 -2.84 3.67 0.12
CA LEU A 53 -3.12 4.79 -0.77
C LEU A 53 -4.25 4.34 -1.71
N SER A 54 -5.47 4.76 -1.40
CA SER A 54 -6.57 4.61 -2.34
C SER A 54 -6.38 5.61 -3.49
N ALA A 55 -6.50 5.14 -4.73
CA ALA A 55 -6.52 6.02 -5.90
C ALA A 55 -7.76 6.93 -5.92
N ARG A 56 -8.79 6.62 -5.11
CA ARG A 56 -9.79 7.60 -4.70
C ARG A 56 -9.19 8.50 -3.62
N VAL A 57 -8.24 9.35 -4.03
CA VAL A 57 -8.22 10.69 -3.44
C VAL A 57 -9.60 11.23 -3.80
N ARG A 58 -10.53 11.18 -2.84
CA ARG A 58 -11.81 11.88 -2.97
C ARG A 58 -11.43 13.25 -3.51
N GLN A 59 -11.81 13.53 -4.76
CA GLN A 59 -11.79 14.89 -5.27
C GLN A 59 -12.81 15.61 -4.41
N TYR A 60 -12.39 16.02 -3.21
CA TYR A 60 -13.14 16.95 -2.41
C TYR A 60 -13.18 18.20 -3.27
N SER A 61 -14.34 18.47 -3.86
CA SER A 61 -14.55 19.77 -4.46
C SER A 61 -14.43 20.81 -3.35
N LEU A 62 -14.08 22.05 -3.68
CA LEU A 62 -14.05 23.14 -2.70
C LEU A 62 -15.37 23.24 -1.89
N LYS A 63 -16.48 22.75 -2.46
CA LYS A 63 -17.80 22.67 -1.83
C LYS A 63 -17.90 21.60 -0.72
N ASP A 64 -17.08 20.56 -0.78
CA ASP A 64 -17.01 19.49 0.22
C ASP A 64 -16.07 19.83 1.38
N MET A 65 -15.32 20.94 1.28
CA MET A 65 -14.33 21.37 2.27
C MET A 65 -14.88 22.38 3.29
N GLY A 66 -16.06 22.95 3.06
CA GLY A 66 -16.70 23.92 3.97
C GLY A 66 -16.11 25.31 3.87
#